data_AF-A0A7Y5Q4A5-F1
#
_entry.id   AF-A0A7Y5Q4A5-F1
#
_cell.length_a   1.000
_cell.length_b   1.000
_cell.length_c   1.000
_cell.angle_alpha   90.00
_cell.angle_beta   90.00
_cell.angle_gamma   90.00
#
_symmetry.space_group_name_H-M   'P 1'
#
loop_
_entity.id
_entity.type
_entity.pdbx_description
1 polymer ?
#
loop_
_entity_poly.entity_id
_entity_poly.type
_entity_poly.pdbx_seq_one_letter_code
_entity_poly.pdbx_strand_id
1 'polypeptide(L)'
;MARGVAADGQAHYLAGSDDQTLPWFYGLWQYARSGLPSAAERARVVDKVVKVGEALEAAAWRLPCDRMGFGHRGTFVEPNFIHAARLLFVLRALHDLSGDEFWLQRYRQRLTEPLEGTTRQALVAAGAGYGPPGGPTSYPTNPPFWISVSSHACLAALLELETDEAVAGAYREGLTRDATAALPHLALARELRADEQVFDIDWRKLNALWSPQATIAEAVALAERQVREWNRMSPRRGLEHRHLREPQFAAWLVALAGGELVRANREAMARTLTCCRWPELYTSFFTAELVYWQVGPGSWAA
;
A
#
# COMPACT_ATOMS: atom_id res chain seq x y z
N MET A 1 1.88 -5.54 9.84
CA MET A 1 2.23 -6.41 10.98
C MET A 1 3.43 -7.24 10.57
N ALA A 2 4.54 -7.14 11.31
CA ALA A 2 5.65 -8.07 11.17
C ALA A 2 5.17 -9.47 11.60
N ARG A 3 5.62 -10.52 10.89
CA ARG A 3 5.23 -11.92 11.12
C ARG A 3 5.72 -12.37 12.50
N GLY A 4 4.92 -13.13 13.25
CA GLY A 4 5.16 -13.48 14.66
C GLY A 4 4.10 -12.91 15.62
N VAL A 5 2.81 -13.14 15.36
CA VAL A 5 1.70 -12.77 16.26
C VAL A 5 1.63 -13.72 17.48
N ALA A 6 2.76 -13.90 18.17
CA ALA A 6 2.94 -14.35 19.55
C ALA A 6 4.44 -14.27 19.90
N ALA A 7 4.77 -14.30 21.20
CA ALA A 7 6.16 -14.25 21.69
C ALA A 7 7.01 -15.49 21.28
N ASP A 8 6.38 -16.51 20.72
CA ASP A 8 7.02 -17.77 20.31
C ASP A 8 7.69 -17.70 18.93
N GLY A 9 7.44 -16.65 18.14
CA GLY A 9 7.94 -16.52 16.77
C GLY A 9 7.33 -17.53 15.78
N GLN A 10 6.34 -18.30 16.19
CA GLN A 10 5.67 -19.34 15.38
C GLN A 10 4.29 -18.90 14.94
N ALA A 11 3.56 -18.18 15.80
CA ALA A 11 2.23 -17.71 15.46
C ALA A 11 2.30 -16.65 14.35
N HIS A 12 1.60 -16.87 13.25
CA HIS A 12 1.45 -15.86 12.21
C HIS A 12 0.14 -16.09 11.47
N TYR A 13 -0.35 -15.06 10.79
CA TYR A 13 -1.58 -15.17 10.03
C TYR A 13 -1.36 -16.04 8.79
N LEU A 14 -2.16 -17.10 8.64
CA LEU A 14 -1.95 -18.14 7.61
C LEU A 14 -2.21 -17.66 6.18
N ALA A 15 -2.99 -16.59 6.01
CA ALA A 15 -3.42 -16.12 4.70
C ALA A 15 -2.80 -14.75 4.36
N GLY A 16 -1.58 -14.80 3.81
CA GLY A 16 -0.92 -13.64 3.24
C GLY A 16 -1.63 -13.15 1.98
N SER A 17 -1.78 -11.84 1.83
CA SER A 17 -2.40 -11.19 0.67
C SER A 17 -1.48 -10.22 -0.06
N ASP A 18 -1.95 -9.68 -1.18
CA ASP A 18 -1.22 -8.79 -2.10
C ASP A 18 -0.87 -7.45 -1.45
N ASP A 19 -1.77 -6.92 -0.62
CA ASP A 19 -1.55 -5.74 0.22
C ASP A 19 -0.48 -5.95 1.31
N GLN A 20 -0.12 -7.20 1.63
CA GLN A 20 0.94 -7.55 2.59
C GLN A 20 2.25 -7.94 1.89
N THR A 21 2.15 -8.55 0.72
CA THR A 21 3.31 -9.02 -0.06
C THR A 21 4.01 -7.85 -0.75
N LEU A 22 3.25 -6.89 -1.29
CA LEU A 22 3.85 -5.74 -1.98
C LEU A 22 4.74 -4.88 -1.06
N PRO A 23 4.29 -4.44 0.15
CA PRO A 23 5.15 -3.61 1.00
C PRO A 23 6.47 -4.30 1.37
N TRP A 24 6.50 -5.64 1.39
CA TRP A 24 7.74 -6.40 1.59
C TRP A 24 8.72 -6.21 0.42
N PHE A 25 8.25 -6.34 -0.82
CA PHE A 25 9.07 -6.06 -2.02
C PHE A 25 9.53 -4.60 -2.03
N TYR A 26 8.61 -3.66 -1.84
CA TYR A 26 8.92 -2.22 -1.88
C TYR A 26 9.94 -1.83 -0.80
N GLY A 27 9.74 -2.29 0.44
CA GLY A 27 10.64 -2.00 1.55
C GLY A 27 12.03 -2.59 1.36
N LEU A 28 12.14 -3.85 0.88
CA LEU A 28 13.45 -4.46 0.62
C LEU A 28 14.17 -3.85 -0.58
N TRP A 29 13.44 -3.46 -1.62
CA TRP A 29 13.99 -2.72 -2.75
C TRP A 29 14.56 -1.37 -2.31
N GLN A 30 13.79 -0.59 -1.53
CA GLN A 30 14.29 0.67 -0.96
C GLN A 30 15.51 0.46 -0.04
N TYR A 31 15.46 -0.53 0.84
CA TYR A 31 16.57 -0.84 1.74
C TYR A 31 17.85 -1.18 0.96
N ALA A 32 17.75 -2.04 -0.05
CA ALA A 32 18.89 -2.43 -0.89
C ALA A 32 19.51 -1.27 -1.69
N ARG A 33 18.74 -0.22 -1.99
CA ARG A 33 19.19 0.99 -2.72
C ARG A 33 19.66 2.12 -1.81
N SER A 34 19.26 2.11 -0.54
CA SER A 34 19.47 3.22 0.40
C SER A 34 20.93 3.50 0.80
N GLY A 35 21.87 2.58 0.50
CA GLY A 35 23.24 2.64 0.99
C GLY A 35 23.40 2.27 2.48
N LEU A 36 22.31 1.99 3.19
CA LEU A 36 22.32 1.47 4.56
C LEU A 36 22.90 0.05 4.69
N PRO A 37 22.56 -0.93 3.83
CA PRO A 37 23.09 -2.29 4.00
C PRO A 37 24.57 -2.37 3.62
N SER A 38 25.31 -3.20 4.36
CA SER A 38 26.61 -3.69 3.88
C SER A 38 26.46 -4.45 2.55
N ALA A 39 27.57 -4.64 1.82
CA ALA A 39 27.56 -5.42 0.58
C ALA A 39 27.02 -6.85 0.78
N ALA A 40 27.38 -7.49 1.90
CA ALA A 40 26.90 -8.83 2.25
C ALA A 40 25.40 -8.84 2.57
N GLU A 41 24.90 -7.83 3.30
CA GLU A 41 23.46 -7.68 3.56
C GLU A 41 22.67 -7.43 2.30
N ARG A 42 23.16 -6.52 1.43
CA ARG A 42 22.55 -6.24 0.14
C ARG A 42 22.45 -7.52 -0.69
N ALA A 43 23.52 -8.30 -0.78
CA ALA A 43 23.50 -9.58 -1.51
C ALA A 43 22.44 -10.56 -0.97
N ARG A 44 22.31 -10.69 0.35
CA ARG A 44 21.25 -11.53 0.97
C ARG A 44 19.84 -11.03 0.67
N VAL A 45 19.64 -9.72 0.67
CA VAL A 45 18.34 -9.11 0.34
C VAL A 45 18.00 -9.38 -1.12
N VAL A 46 18.93 -9.14 -2.05
CA VAL A 46 18.74 -9.39 -3.48
C VAL A 46 18.41 -10.87 -3.73
N ASP A 47 19.22 -11.79 -3.20
CA ASP A 47 18.97 -13.24 -3.31
C ASP A 47 17.55 -13.61 -2.82
N LYS A 48 17.16 -13.09 -1.66
CA LYS A 48 15.83 -13.38 -1.10
C LYS A 48 14.70 -12.80 -1.96
N VAL A 49 14.82 -11.55 -2.43
CA VAL A 49 13.81 -10.89 -3.26
C VAL A 49 13.65 -11.61 -4.60
N VAL A 50 14.75 -11.98 -5.24
CA VAL A 50 14.75 -12.75 -6.50
C VAL A 50 14.10 -14.11 -6.29
N LYS A 51 14.52 -14.88 -5.28
CA LYS A 51 13.93 -16.18 -4.96
C LYS A 51 12.41 -16.12 -4.76
N VAL A 52 11.92 -15.08 -4.09
CA VAL A 52 10.46 -14.90 -3.90
C VAL A 52 9.80 -14.48 -5.21
N GLY A 53 10.44 -13.63 -6.02
CA GLY A 53 9.97 -13.25 -7.35
C GLY A 53 9.81 -14.45 -8.29
N GLU A 54 10.81 -15.33 -8.35
CA GLU A 54 10.76 -16.59 -9.11
C GLU A 54 9.62 -17.51 -8.66
N ALA A 55 9.44 -17.66 -7.35
CA ALA A 55 8.36 -18.46 -6.80
C ALA A 55 6.97 -17.88 -7.17
N LEU A 56 6.83 -16.55 -7.18
CA LEU A 56 5.60 -15.89 -7.59
C LEU A 56 5.35 -16.00 -9.09
N GLU A 57 6.36 -15.82 -9.94
CA GLU A 57 6.24 -16.05 -11.39
C GLU A 57 5.82 -17.50 -11.68
N ALA A 58 6.43 -18.48 -11.01
CA ALA A 58 6.07 -19.89 -11.12
C ALA A 58 4.63 -20.19 -10.64
N ALA A 59 4.14 -19.43 -9.66
CA ALA A 59 2.75 -19.50 -9.18
C ALA A 59 1.77 -18.63 -10.00
N ALA A 60 2.18 -18.16 -11.19
CA ALA A 60 1.40 -17.26 -12.03
C ALA A 60 0.90 -16.00 -11.28
N TRP A 61 1.74 -15.50 -10.37
CA TRP A 61 1.51 -14.32 -9.52
C TRP A 61 0.33 -14.44 -8.55
N ARG A 62 -0.14 -15.66 -8.28
CA ARG A 62 -1.08 -15.95 -7.19
C ARG A 62 -0.32 -16.05 -5.89
N LEU A 63 -0.87 -15.50 -4.81
CA LEU A 63 -0.16 -15.44 -3.53
C LEU A 63 -0.49 -16.65 -2.66
N PRO A 64 0.46 -17.58 -2.47
CA PRO A 64 0.20 -18.79 -1.69
C PRO A 64 0.03 -18.46 -0.21
N CYS A 65 -0.96 -19.11 0.42
CA CYS A 65 -1.09 -19.13 1.87
C CYS A 65 -0.03 -20.06 2.49
N ASP A 66 0.32 -19.83 3.76
CA ASP A 66 1.41 -20.56 4.43
C ASP A 66 1.15 -22.07 4.54
N ARG A 67 -0.08 -22.44 4.90
CA ARG A 67 -0.48 -23.83 5.06
C ARG A 67 -0.71 -24.50 3.71
N MET A 68 -0.01 -25.62 3.47
CA MET A 68 -0.24 -26.47 2.30
C MET A 68 -1.72 -26.86 2.19
N GLY A 69 -2.30 -26.68 1.00
CA GLY A 69 -3.72 -26.96 0.73
C GLY A 69 -4.70 -25.87 1.16
N PHE A 70 -4.24 -24.79 1.83
CA PHE A 70 -5.11 -23.68 2.25
C PHE A 70 -5.51 -22.75 1.09
N GLY A 71 -4.76 -22.78 -0.01
CA GLY A 71 -5.05 -22.06 -1.25
C GLY A 71 -4.20 -20.80 -1.43
N HIS A 72 -4.76 -19.83 -2.16
CA HIS A 72 -4.11 -18.55 -2.47
C HIS A 72 -5.03 -17.40 -2.09
N ARG A 73 -4.47 -16.32 -1.55
CA ARG A 73 -5.23 -15.12 -1.20
C ARG A 73 -4.60 -13.90 -1.87
N GLY A 74 -5.27 -13.37 -2.88
CA GLY A 74 -4.77 -12.24 -3.66
C GLY A 74 -3.88 -12.67 -4.84
N THR A 75 -3.58 -11.69 -5.68
CA THR A 75 -2.87 -11.87 -6.96
C THR A 75 -2.27 -10.54 -7.41
N PHE A 76 -1.34 -10.56 -8.37
CA PHE A 76 -0.87 -9.35 -9.04
C PHE A 76 -1.34 -9.22 -10.51
N VAL A 77 -2.21 -10.10 -11.01
CA VAL A 77 -2.55 -10.13 -12.45
C VAL A 77 -3.92 -9.56 -12.85
N GLU A 78 -4.82 -9.22 -11.91
CA GLU A 78 -6.16 -8.71 -12.30
C GLU A 78 -6.07 -7.41 -13.11
N PRO A 79 -7.05 -7.14 -14.00
CA PRO A 79 -7.05 -5.99 -14.89
C PRO A 79 -7.53 -4.71 -14.20
N ASN A 80 -6.80 -4.27 -13.16
CA ASN A 80 -7.05 -2.99 -12.51
C ASN A 80 -5.75 -2.26 -12.15
N PHE A 81 -5.86 -0.95 -11.86
CA PHE A 81 -4.73 -0.09 -11.48
C PHE A 81 -3.86 -0.71 -10.37
N ILE A 82 -4.49 -1.20 -9.30
CA ILE A 82 -3.79 -1.64 -8.08
C ILE A 82 -2.84 -2.77 -8.41
N HIS A 83 -3.31 -3.80 -9.11
CA HIS A 83 -2.50 -4.95 -9.46
C HIS A 83 -1.54 -4.66 -10.61
N ALA A 84 -1.94 -3.82 -11.58
CA ALA A 84 -1.08 -3.40 -12.67
C ALA A 84 0.20 -2.71 -12.16
N ALA A 85 0.06 -1.70 -11.30
CA ALA A 85 1.19 -0.98 -10.74
C ALA A 85 2.10 -1.91 -9.89
N ARG A 86 1.51 -2.84 -9.14
CA ARG A 86 2.23 -3.80 -8.29
C ARG A 86 3.07 -4.78 -9.11
N LEU A 87 2.48 -5.41 -10.11
CA LEU A 87 3.19 -6.38 -10.95
C LEU A 87 4.34 -5.71 -11.71
N LEU A 88 4.04 -4.57 -12.34
CA LEU A 88 5.05 -3.81 -13.09
C LEU A 88 6.21 -3.41 -12.19
N PHE A 89 5.93 -2.90 -10.99
CA PHE A 89 6.96 -2.54 -10.03
C PHE A 89 7.79 -3.75 -9.59
N VAL A 90 7.17 -4.86 -9.21
CA VAL A 90 7.92 -6.05 -8.77
C VAL A 90 8.87 -6.54 -9.86
N LEU A 91 8.41 -6.61 -11.11
CA LEU A 91 9.25 -7.00 -12.24
C LEU A 91 10.41 -6.01 -12.47
N ARG A 92 10.14 -4.71 -12.44
CA ARG A 92 11.17 -3.68 -12.64
C ARG A 92 12.18 -3.65 -11.50
N ALA A 93 11.72 -3.81 -10.25
CA ALA A 93 12.55 -3.90 -9.05
C ALA A 93 13.43 -5.15 -9.06
N LEU A 94 12.92 -6.30 -9.52
CA LEU A 94 13.72 -7.52 -9.68
C LEU A 94 14.87 -7.32 -10.66
N HIS A 95 14.62 -6.68 -11.82
CA HIS A 95 15.67 -6.31 -12.75
C HIS A 95 16.66 -5.31 -12.14
N ASP A 96 16.17 -4.24 -11.52
CA ASP A 96 17.01 -3.20 -10.91
C ASP A 96 17.99 -3.77 -9.86
N LEU A 97 17.53 -4.73 -9.06
CA LEU A 97 18.35 -5.35 -8.02
C LEU A 97 19.33 -6.40 -8.54
N SER A 98 18.91 -7.21 -9.51
CA SER A 98 19.67 -8.37 -9.99
C SER A 98 20.51 -8.12 -11.24
N GLY A 99 20.11 -7.17 -12.08
CA GLY A 99 20.64 -6.96 -13.42
C GLY A 99 20.20 -8.02 -14.44
N ASP A 100 19.28 -8.93 -14.09
CA ASP A 100 18.84 -10.00 -14.98
C ASP A 100 17.76 -9.49 -15.97
N GLU A 101 18.13 -9.47 -17.26
CA GLU A 101 17.29 -9.01 -18.37
C GLU A 101 15.99 -9.83 -18.51
N PHE A 102 15.92 -11.05 -17.99
CA PHE A 102 14.68 -11.82 -17.93
C PHE A 102 13.54 -11.00 -17.32
N TRP A 103 13.79 -10.34 -16.19
CA TRP A 103 12.79 -9.55 -15.48
C TRP A 103 12.38 -8.30 -16.26
N LEU A 104 13.32 -7.67 -16.96
CA LEU A 104 13.04 -6.51 -17.81
C LEU A 104 12.18 -6.88 -19.02
N GLN A 105 12.46 -8.03 -19.65
CA GLN A 105 11.63 -8.54 -20.74
C GLN A 105 10.21 -8.86 -20.26
N ARG A 106 10.07 -9.49 -19.09
CA ARG A 106 8.75 -9.75 -18.49
C ARG A 106 8.01 -8.46 -18.15
N TYR A 107 8.69 -7.45 -17.60
CA TYR A 107 8.12 -6.13 -17.38
C TYR A 107 7.55 -5.53 -18.69
N ARG A 108 8.37 -5.47 -19.76
CA ARG A 108 7.96 -4.94 -21.07
C ARG A 108 6.77 -5.70 -21.67
N GLN A 109 6.77 -7.03 -21.54
CA GLN A 109 5.66 -7.87 -21.97
C GLN A 109 4.38 -7.56 -21.17
N ARG A 110 4.45 -7.57 -19.84
CA ARG A 110 3.29 -7.34 -18.97
C ARG A 110 2.72 -5.92 -19.08
N LEU A 111 3.55 -4.96 -19.47
CA LEU A 111 3.17 -3.57 -19.69
C LEU A 111 2.18 -3.43 -20.84
N THR A 112 2.44 -4.14 -21.94
CA THR A 112 1.71 -4.00 -23.22
C THR A 112 0.78 -5.18 -23.53
N GLU A 113 0.80 -6.25 -22.73
CA GLU A 113 -0.08 -7.39 -22.97
C GLU A 113 -1.57 -6.97 -22.97
N PRO A 114 -2.37 -7.48 -23.92
CA PRO A 114 -3.80 -7.22 -23.94
C PRO A 114 -4.50 -7.81 -22.71
N LEU A 115 -5.32 -7.00 -22.05
CA LEU A 115 -6.16 -7.35 -20.90
C LEU A 115 -7.58 -6.85 -21.15
N GLU A 116 -8.53 -7.71 -21.46
CA GLU A 116 -9.96 -7.33 -21.59
C GLU A 116 -10.24 -5.99 -22.32
N GLY A 117 -9.51 -5.72 -23.41
CA GLY A 117 -9.65 -4.47 -24.19
C GLY A 117 -8.79 -3.29 -23.73
N THR A 118 -7.87 -3.48 -22.77
CA THR A 118 -6.90 -2.49 -22.28
C THR A 118 -5.50 -3.10 -22.16
N THR A 119 -4.55 -2.37 -21.59
CA THR A 119 -3.19 -2.82 -21.21
C THR A 119 -2.86 -2.35 -19.80
N ARG A 120 -1.82 -2.91 -19.17
CA ARG A 120 -1.39 -2.40 -17.86
C ARG A 120 -0.90 -0.95 -17.92
N GLN A 121 -0.25 -0.56 -19.01
CA GLN A 121 0.14 0.84 -19.22
C GLN A 121 -1.08 1.76 -19.20
N ALA A 122 -2.16 1.40 -19.91
CA ALA A 122 -3.39 2.17 -19.93
C ALA A 122 -4.08 2.16 -18.55
N LEU A 123 -4.07 1.04 -17.82
CA LEU A 123 -4.63 0.94 -16.47
C LEU A 123 -3.90 1.84 -15.46
N VAL A 124 -2.56 1.90 -15.50
CA VAL A 124 -1.83 2.78 -14.58
C VAL A 124 -1.98 4.25 -14.95
N ALA A 125 -2.08 4.58 -16.24
CA ALA A 125 -2.44 5.93 -16.68
C ALA A 125 -3.87 6.31 -16.26
N ALA A 126 -4.80 5.35 -16.28
CA ALA A 126 -6.20 5.54 -15.89
C ALA A 126 -6.35 5.97 -14.42
N GLY A 127 -5.49 5.45 -13.53
CA GLY A 127 -5.55 5.69 -12.09
C GLY A 127 -6.51 4.74 -11.36
N ALA A 128 -6.56 4.86 -10.04
CA ALA A 128 -7.35 4.04 -9.13
C ALA A 128 -8.84 4.42 -9.07
N GLY A 129 -9.21 5.62 -9.55
CA GLY A 129 -10.61 6.05 -9.65
C GLY A 129 -11.21 6.58 -8.36
N TYR A 130 -10.43 7.29 -7.53
CA TYR A 130 -10.90 7.81 -6.24
C TYR A 130 -12.10 8.75 -6.39
N GLY A 131 -13.15 8.47 -5.60
CA GLY A 131 -14.34 9.32 -5.46
C GLY A 131 -14.18 10.43 -4.43
N PRO A 132 -15.21 11.30 -4.26
CA PRO A 132 -15.17 12.36 -3.26
C PRO A 132 -15.23 11.82 -1.82
N PRO A 133 -14.80 12.62 -0.81
CA PRO A 133 -14.92 12.28 0.60
C PRO A 133 -16.35 11.89 1.00
N GLY A 134 -16.50 10.88 1.86
CA GLY A 134 -17.79 10.38 2.32
C GLY A 134 -18.56 9.51 1.31
N GLY A 135 -18.06 9.37 0.08
CA GLY A 135 -18.60 8.42 -0.90
C GLY A 135 -18.33 6.96 -0.54
N PRO A 136 -19.11 6.01 -1.08
CA PRO A 136 -18.88 4.59 -0.87
C PRO A 136 -17.57 4.15 -1.56
N THR A 137 -16.71 3.45 -0.82
CA THR A 137 -15.53 2.80 -1.38
C THR A 137 -15.92 1.47 -2.02
N SER A 138 -15.32 1.12 -3.15
CA SER A 138 -15.51 -0.15 -3.84
C SER A 138 -14.18 -0.65 -4.37
N TYR A 139 -13.76 -1.85 -3.97
CA TYR A 139 -12.58 -2.46 -4.55
C TYR A 139 -12.95 -3.17 -5.86
N PRO A 140 -12.23 -2.97 -6.98
CA PRO A 140 -11.01 -2.15 -7.12
C PRO A 140 -11.23 -0.74 -7.73
N THR A 141 -12.46 -0.32 -8.03
CA THR A 141 -12.77 0.87 -8.87
C THR A 141 -12.84 2.22 -8.14
N ASN A 142 -12.99 2.20 -6.82
CA ASN A 142 -12.88 3.34 -5.90
C ASN A 142 -12.32 2.83 -4.56
N PRO A 143 -11.06 2.34 -4.54
CA PRO A 143 -10.50 1.66 -3.38
C PRO A 143 -10.28 2.66 -2.24
N PRO A 144 -10.33 2.21 -0.97
CA PRO A 144 -9.88 3.06 0.12
C PRO A 144 -8.36 3.28 0.02
N PHE A 145 -7.89 4.50 0.32
CA PHE A 145 -6.47 4.85 0.12
C PHE A 145 -5.50 3.91 0.83
N TRP A 146 -5.85 3.43 2.02
CA TRP A 146 -4.98 2.55 2.82
C TRP A 146 -4.66 1.21 2.13
N ILE A 147 -5.46 0.78 1.15
CA ILE A 147 -5.18 -0.43 0.34
C ILE A 147 -4.36 -0.08 -0.90
N SER A 148 -4.64 1.04 -1.56
CA SER A 148 -4.17 1.36 -2.90
C SER A 148 -2.97 2.31 -2.96
N VAL A 149 -2.69 3.10 -1.93
CA VAL A 149 -1.58 4.07 -1.95
C VAL A 149 -0.21 3.40 -2.12
N SER A 150 -0.04 2.17 -1.65
CA SER A 150 1.20 1.40 -1.86
C SER A 150 1.44 1.09 -3.34
N SER A 151 0.38 0.94 -4.14
CA SER A 151 0.46 0.84 -5.60
C SER A 151 0.90 2.17 -6.24
N HIS A 152 0.58 3.32 -5.63
CA HIS A 152 1.06 4.62 -6.11
C HIS A 152 2.53 4.84 -5.75
N ALA A 153 2.97 4.37 -4.57
CA ALA A 153 4.40 4.35 -4.24
C ALA A 153 5.19 3.50 -5.25
N CYS A 154 4.61 2.38 -5.69
CA CYS A 154 5.14 1.55 -6.77
C CYS A 154 5.18 2.30 -8.11
N LEU A 155 4.13 3.05 -8.45
CA LEU A 155 4.09 3.85 -9.67
C LEU A 155 5.11 5.00 -9.67
N ALA A 156 5.34 5.64 -8.51
CA ALA A 156 6.39 6.64 -8.35
C ALA A 156 7.80 6.03 -8.49
N ALA A 157 8.03 4.85 -7.91
CA ALA A 157 9.28 4.11 -8.10
C ALA A 157 9.48 3.67 -9.56
N LEU A 158 8.42 3.24 -10.24
CA LEU A 158 8.46 2.93 -11.66
C LEU A 158 8.82 4.16 -12.50
N LEU A 159 8.25 5.33 -12.20
CA LEU A 159 8.60 6.59 -12.86
C LEU A 159 10.08 6.95 -12.68
N GLU A 160 10.68 6.69 -11.51
CA GLU A 160 12.11 6.89 -11.26
C GLU A 160 12.98 5.93 -12.10
N LEU A 161 12.55 4.68 -12.26
CA LEU A 161 13.29 3.63 -12.96
C LEU A 161 13.06 3.62 -14.48
N GLU A 162 12.06 4.34 -14.99
CA GLU A 162 11.67 4.28 -16.40
C GLU A 162 12.54 5.20 -17.27
N THR A 163 12.94 4.68 -18.42
CA THR A 163 13.78 5.35 -19.42
C THR A 163 13.01 5.69 -20.70
N ASP A 164 11.89 5.00 -20.96
CA ASP A 164 10.98 5.31 -22.07
C ASP A 164 10.03 6.46 -21.66
N GLU A 165 10.15 7.61 -22.34
CA GLU A 165 9.36 8.79 -21.97
C GLU A 165 7.84 8.61 -22.18
N ALA A 166 7.41 7.77 -23.12
CA ALA A 166 5.97 7.51 -23.31
C ALA A 166 5.40 6.70 -22.14
N VAL A 167 6.18 5.73 -21.64
CA VAL A 167 5.80 4.94 -20.47
C VAL A 167 5.88 5.77 -19.19
N ALA A 168 6.95 6.56 -19.02
CA ALA A 168 7.09 7.51 -17.92
C ALA A 168 5.94 8.53 -17.90
N GLY A 169 5.52 9.01 -19.07
CA GLY A 169 4.36 9.87 -19.25
C GLY A 169 3.07 9.25 -18.70
N ALA A 170 2.80 7.98 -19.02
CA ALA A 170 1.64 7.23 -18.50
C ALA A 170 1.68 7.13 -16.96
N TYR A 171 2.86 6.89 -16.37
CA TYR A 171 3.01 6.79 -14.91
C TYR A 171 2.76 8.14 -14.22
N ARG A 172 3.30 9.21 -14.79
CA ARG A 172 3.10 10.59 -14.33
C ARG A 172 1.63 11.01 -14.42
N GLU A 173 0.94 10.64 -15.50
CA GLU A 173 -0.49 10.90 -15.69
C GLU A 173 -1.33 10.25 -14.58
N GLY A 174 -1.11 8.95 -14.32
CA GLY A 174 -1.80 8.22 -13.26
C GLY A 174 -1.60 8.84 -11.88
N LEU A 175 -0.33 9.11 -11.52
CA LEU A 175 0.02 9.77 -10.25
C LEU A 175 -0.67 11.13 -10.10
N THR A 176 -0.63 11.96 -11.16
CA THR A 176 -1.21 13.31 -11.13
C THR A 176 -2.72 13.27 -11.00
N ARG A 177 -3.39 12.38 -11.74
CA ARG A 177 -4.84 12.22 -11.71
C ARG A 177 -5.33 11.84 -10.31
N ASP A 178 -4.75 10.79 -9.74
CA ASP A 178 -5.18 10.29 -8.44
C ASP A 178 -4.78 11.25 -7.31
N ALA A 179 -3.60 11.87 -7.37
CA ALA A 179 -3.21 12.93 -6.43
C ALA A 179 -4.19 14.10 -6.43
N THR A 180 -4.66 14.51 -7.61
CA THR A 180 -5.68 15.57 -7.75
C THR A 180 -7.01 15.13 -7.14
N ALA A 181 -7.45 13.90 -7.39
CA ALA A 181 -8.67 13.33 -6.81
C ALA A 181 -8.60 13.18 -5.28
N ALA A 182 -7.40 13.06 -4.71
CA ALA A 182 -7.20 12.97 -3.27
C ALA A 182 -7.22 14.32 -2.54
N LEU A 183 -7.03 15.45 -3.23
CA LEU A 183 -6.97 16.78 -2.59
C LEU A 183 -8.17 17.11 -1.69
N PRO A 184 -9.43 16.82 -2.09
CA PRO A 184 -10.59 17.07 -1.23
C PRO A 184 -10.55 16.29 0.09
N HIS A 185 -9.90 15.13 0.13
CA HIS A 185 -9.80 14.29 1.33
C HIS A 185 -8.90 14.90 2.41
N LEU A 186 -7.98 15.81 2.05
CA LEU A 186 -7.15 16.52 3.03
C LEU A 186 -7.99 17.32 4.05
N ALA A 187 -9.16 17.80 3.64
CA ALA A 187 -10.04 18.59 4.49
C ALA A 187 -10.63 17.78 5.66
N LEU A 188 -10.73 16.45 5.54
CA LEU A 188 -11.26 15.56 6.60
C LEU A 188 -10.46 15.65 7.90
N ALA A 189 -9.19 16.04 7.83
CA ALA A 189 -8.34 16.25 9.00
C ALA A 189 -8.88 17.31 9.97
N ARG A 190 -9.65 18.29 9.46
CA ARG A 190 -10.25 19.37 10.27
C ARG A 190 -11.43 18.90 11.11
N GLU A 191 -12.00 17.75 10.77
CA GLU A 191 -13.17 17.20 11.45
C GLU A 191 -12.78 16.31 12.63
N LEU A 192 -11.49 15.98 12.78
CA LEU A 192 -11.01 15.25 13.95
C LEU A 192 -11.15 16.13 15.20
N ARG A 193 -12.12 15.78 16.04
CA ARG A 193 -12.32 16.43 17.34
C ARG A 193 -11.56 15.66 18.43
N ALA A 194 -11.14 16.38 19.47
CA ALA A 194 -10.84 15.77 20.76
C ALA A 194 -12.16 15.14 21.24
N ASP A 195 -12.30 13.85 21.02
CA ASP A 195 -13.53 13.09 21.29
C ASP A 195 -13.21 12.06 22.36
N GLU A 196 -14.10 11.94 23.34
CA GLU A 196 -14.04 11.03 24.49
C GLU A 196 -14.43 9.59 24.12
N GLN A 197 -14.74 9.31 22.85
CA GLN A 197 -15.05 7.95 22.39
C GLN A 197 -13.97 6.94 22.80
N VAL A 198 -14.44 5.78 23.26
CA VAL A 198 -13.59 4.70 23.77
C VAL A 198 -12.77 4.08 22.64
N PHE A 199 -11.49 3.84 22.92
CA PHE A 199 -10.65 2.91 22.19
C PHE A 199 -10.28 1.75 23.13
N ASP A 200 -10.78 0.55 22.86
CA ASP A 200 -10.44 -0.64 23.64
C ASP A 200 -9.17 -1.27 23.06
N ILE A 201 -8.04 -1.05 23.75
CA ILE A 201 -6.73 -1.55 23.32
C ILE A 201 -6.61 -3.08 23.45
N ASP A 202 -7.45 -3.71 24.26
CA ASP A 202 -7.40 -5.16 24.49
C ASP A 202 -8.13 -5.94 23.40
N TRP A 203 -7.48 -6.03 22.25
CA TRP A 203 -7.95 -6.81 21.10
C TRP A 203 -8.11 -8.31 21.40
N ARG A 204 -7.51 -8.84 22.48
CA ARG A 204 -7.59 -10.27 22.83
C ARG A 204 -9.01 -10.73 23.16
N LYS A 205 -9.90 -9.81 23.54
CA LYS A 205 -11.34 -10.08 23.72
C LYS A 205 -11.97 -10.69 22.46
N LEU A 206 -11.44 -10.38 21.28
CA LEU A 206 -11.88 -10.97 20.00
C LEU A 206 -11.60 -12.47 19.88
N ASN A 207 -10.73 -13.04 20.73
CA ASN A 207 -10.47 -14.48 20.79
C ASN A 207 -11.72 -15.26 21.25
N ALA A 208 -12.68 -14.61 21.92
CA ALA A 208 -13.96 -15.23 22.23
C ALA A 208 -14.77 -15.62 20.96
N LEU A 209 -14.47 -14.99 19.82
CA LEU A 209 -15.08 -15.32 18.53
C LEU A 209 -14.29 -16.35 17.73
N TRP A 210 -13.06 -16.65 18.16
CA TRP A 210 -12.12 -17.47 17.40
C TRP A 210 -12.59 -18.92 17.32
N SER A 211 -12.36 -19.53 16.17
CA SER A 211 -12.49 -20.96 15.91
C SER A 211 -11.31 -21.42 15.05
N PRO A 212 -11.09 -22.71 14.80
CA PRO A 212 -10.23 -23.15 13.71
C PRO A 212 -10.80 -22.76 12.34
N GLN A 213 -9.92 -22.57 11.34
CA GLN A 213 -10.28 -22.41 9.92
C GLN A 213 -9.60 -23.49 9.08
N ALA A 214 -10.38 -24.17 8.25
CA ALA A 214 -9.89 -25.07 7.22
C ALA A 214 -9.69 -24.37 5.87
N THR A 215 -10.38 -23.26 5.62
CA THR A 215 -10.38 -22.56 4.32
C THR A 215 -10.18 -21.04 4.45
N ILE A 216 -9.80 -20.40 3.34
CA ILE A 216 -9.72 -18.93 3.24
C ILE A 216 -11.09 -18.30 3.50
N ALA A 217 -12.17 -18.90 3.00
CA ALA A 217 -13.53 -18.38 3.19
C ALA A 217 -13.90 -18.32 4.69
N GLU A 218 -13.58 -19.36 5.44
CA GLU A 218 -13.78 -19.39 6.90
C GLU A 218 -12.91 -18.33 7.61
N ALA A 219 -11.68 -18.12 7.15
CA ALA A 219 -10.78 -17.10 7.69
C ALA A 219 -11.27 -15.67 7.44
N VAL A 220 -11.81 -15.41 6.25
CA VAL A 220 -12.43 -14.13 5.93
C VAL A 220 -13.69 -13.93 6.77
N ALA A 221 -14.56 -14.94 6.87
CA ALA A 221 -15.78 -14.87 7.66
C ALA A 221 -15.50 -14.60 9.15
N LEU A 222 -14.47 -15.24 9.73
CA LEU A 222 -14.04 -14.94 11.09
C LEU A 222 -13.51 -13.50 11.20
N ALA A 223 -12.62 -13.08 10.29
CA ALA A 223 -12.03 -11.75 10.31
C ALA A 223 -13.11 -10.65 10.23
N GLU A 224 -14.12 -10.82 9.38
CA GLU A 224 -15.24 -9.87 9.28
C GLU A 224 -16.07 -9.80 10.56
N ARG A 225 -16.34 -10.95 11.21
CA ARG A 225 -17.03 -10.98 12.50
C ARG A 225 -16.21 -10.25 13.57
N GLN A 226 -14.91 -10.50 13.64
CA GLN A 226 -14.01 -9.85 14.59
C GLN A 226 -13.88 -8.35 14.33
N VAL A 227 -13.83 -7.91 13.06
CA VAL A 227 -13.79 -6.48 12.71
C VAL A 227 -15.08 -5.77 13.12
N ARG A 228 -16.26 -6.39 12.90
CA ARG A 228 -17.54 -5.82 13.35
C ARG A 228 -17.58 -5.66 14.86
N GLU A 229 -17.16 -6.69 15.59
CA GLU A 229 -17.13 -6.65 17.06
C GLU A 229 -16.12 -5.62 17.59
N TRP A 230 -14.93 -5.54 16.99
CA TRP A 230 -13.95 -4.54 17.37
C TRP A 230 -14.47 -3.12 17.13
N ASN A 231 -15.09 -2.85 15.97
CA ASN A 231 -15.66 -1.53 15.70
C ASN A 231 -16.75 -1.16 16.72
N ARG A 232 -17.52 -2.13 17.22
CA ARG A 232 -18.50 -1.93 18.29
C ARG A 232 -17.82 -1.56 19.62
N MET A 233 -16.73 -2.24 19.96
CA MET A 233 -15.98 -2.05 21.21
C MET A 233 -15.07 -0.82 21.21
N SER A 234 -14.60 -0.38 20.04
CA SER A 234 -13.62 0.70 19.88
C SER A 234 -14.09 1.70 18.82
N PRO A 235 -15.19 2.43 19.06
CA PRO A 235 -15.74 3.35 18.06
C PRO A 235 -14.78 4.49 17.70
N ARG A 236 -13.85 4.88 18.60
CA ARG A 236 -12.75 5.83 18.32
C ARG A 236 -11.89 5.41 17.12
N ARG A 237 -11.71 4.11 16.89
CA ARG A 237 -10.95 3.58 15.75
C ARG A 237 -11.55 4.04 14.41
N GLY A 238 -12.87 4.05 14.29
CA GLY A 238 -13.57 4.49 13.08
C GLY A 238 -13.35 5.98 12.80
N LEU A 239 -13.33 6.79 13.85
CA LEU A 239 -13.04 8.22 13.75
C LEU A 239 -11.60 8.48 13.31
N GLU A 240 -10.62 7.86 13.96
CA GLU A 240 -9.22 8.05 13.58
C GLU A 240 -8.96 7.50 12.17
N HIS A 241 -9.60 6.40 11.77
CA HIS A 241 -9.52 5.94 10.39
C HIS A 241 -10.01 6.98 9.38
N ARG A 242 -11.15 7.63 9.65
CA ARG A 242 -11.77 8.59 8.73
C ARG A 242 -11.09 9.96 8.73
N HIS A 243 -10.76 10.49 9.90
CA HIS A 243 -10.34 11.88 10.06
C HIS A 243 -8.83 12.04 10.32
N LEU A 244 -8.09 10.94 10.51
CA LEU A 244 -6.63 10.97 10.62
C LEU A 244 -5.97 10.16 9.50
N ARG A 245 -6.28 8.87 9.41
CA ARG A 245 -5.60 7.95 8.49
C ARG A 245 -5.93 8.25 7.02
N GLU A 246 -7.20 8.44 6.69
CA GLU A 246 -7.65 8.78 5.32
C GLU A 246 -6.96 10.05 4.77
N PRO A 247 -7.03 11.22 5.46
CA PRO A 247 -6.37 12.43 4.97
C PRO A 247 -4.83 12.31 4.93
N GLN A 248 -4.22 11.51 5.79
CA GLN A 248 -2.77 11.26 5.74
C GLN A 248 -2.37 10.43 4.53
N PHE A 249 -3.14 9.39 4.18
CA PHE A 249 -2.86 8.63 2.96
C PHE A 249 -3.12 9.45 1.69
N ALA A 250 -4.16 10.29 1.70
CA ALA A 250 -4.38 11.27 0.64
C ALA A 250 -3.18 12.25 0.52
N ALA A 251 -2.66 12.75 1.65
CA ALA A 251 -1.47 13.61 1.65
C ALA A 251 -0.23 12.87 1.12
N TRP A 252 -0.06 11.59 1.44
CA TRP A 252 1.08 10.82 0.94
C TRP A 252 1.00 10.62 -0.57
N LEU A 253 -0.20 10.37 -1.09
CA LEU A 253 -0.45 10.32 -2.54
C LEU A 253 -0.01 11.61 -3.25
N VAL A 254 -0.39 12.77 -2.70
CA VAL A 254 0.02 14.08 -3.22
C VAL A 254 1.54 14.25 -3.14
N ALA A 255 2.16 13.81 -2.04
CA ALA A 255 3.61 13.85 -1.88
C ALA A 255 4.34 12.97 -2.92
N LEU A 256 3.80 11.80 -3.25
CA LEU A 256 4.35 10.89 -4.26
C LEU A 256 4.26 11.47 -5.68
N ALA A 257 3.20 12.22 -6.00
CA ALA A 257 3.09 12.89 -7.29
C ALA A 257 4.08 14.08 -7.43
N GLY A 258 4.44 14.72 -6.31
CA GLY A 258 5.48 15.75 -6.28
C GLY A 258 5.10 17.06 -7.00
N GLY A 259 6.13 17.86 -7.30
CA GLY A 259 6.02 19.04 -8.18
C GLY A 259 5.09 20.16 -7.68
N GLU A 260 4.35 20.75 -8.62
CA GLU A 260 3.39 21.84 -8.37
C GLU A 260 2.30 21.42 -7.37
N LEU A 261 1.81 20.17 -7.43
CA LEU A 261 0.75 19.71 -6.55
C LEU A 261 1.15 19.81 -5.07
N VAL A 262 2.38 19.42 -4.73
CA VAL A 262 2.90 19.56 -3.36
C VAL A 262 3.04 21.04 -2.99
N ARG A 263 3.60 21.87 -3.89
CA ARG A 263 3.82 23.30 -3.61
C ARG A 263 2.52 24.06 -3.40
N ALA A 264 1.52 23.85 -4.26
CA ALA A 264 0.22 24.50 -4.19
C ALA A 264 -0.61 24.05 -2.96
N ASN A 265 -0.39 22.83 -2.45
CA ASN A 265 -1.18 22.26 -1.37
C ASN A 265 -0.41 22.08 -0.06
N ARG A 266 0.81 22.63 0.05
CA ARG A 266 1.70 22.46 1.22
C ARG A 266 1.00 22.77 2.53
N GLU A 267 0.27 23.88 2.60
CA GLU A 267 -0.41 24.29 3.83
C GLU A 267 -1.55 23.33 4.20
N ALA A 268 -2.29 22.82 3.22
CA ALA A 268 -3.30 21.78 3.44
C ALA A 268 -2.66 20.48 3.96
N MET A 269 -1.55 20.06 3.36
CA MET A 269 -0.79 18.89 3.80
C MET A 269 -0.19 19.09 5.19
N ALA A 270 0.39 20.25 5.51
CA ALA A 270 0.93 20.54 6.84
C ALA A 270 -0.16 20.40 7.90
N ARG A 271 -1.35 20.93 7.63
CA ARG A 271 -2.51 20.79 8.52
C ARG A 271 -2.91 19.34 8.76
N THR A 272 -2.80 18.43 7.78
CA THR A 272 -3.12 17.01 8.01
C THR A 272 -2.11 16.34 8.95
N LEU A 273 -0.88 16.85 9.02
CA LEU A 273 0.17 16.36 9.93
C LEU A 273 0.08 16.99 11.33
N THR A 274 -0.55 18.16 11.46
CA THR A 274 -0.62 18.90 12.73
C THR A 274 -2.04 18.97 13.30
N CYS A 275 -3.02 18.24 12.75
CA CYS A 275 -4.42 18.32 13.18
C CYS A 275 -4.71 17.68 14.54
N CYS A 276 -3.75 16.95 15.13
CA CYS A 276 -3.96 16.15 16.33
C CYS A 276 -2.80 16.26 17.31
N ARG A 277 -3.10 15.98 18.58
CA ARG A 277 -2.09 15.75 19.61
C ARG A 277 -1.67 14.29 19.54
N TRP A 278 -0.52 14.03 18.92
CA TRP A 278 0.02 12.67 18.72
C TRP A 278 -0.03 11.75 19.95
N PRO A 279 0.27 12.21 21.19
CA PRO A 279 0.20 11.35 22.37
C PRO A 279 -1.22 10.85 22.73
N GLU A 280 -2.27 11.43 22.13
CA GLU A 280 -3.68 11.11 22.41
C GLU A 280 -4.28 10.16 21.37
N LEU A 281 -3.50 9.73 20.38
CA LEU A 281 -3.94 8.84 19.31
C LEU A 281 -3.69 7.37 19.65
N TYR A 282 -4.58 6.51 19.16
CA TYR A 282 -4.50 5.06 19.33
C TYR A 282 -4.09 4.32 18.05
N THR A 283 -4.13 4.99 16.90
CA THR A 283 -3.80 4.43 15.59
C THR A 283 -2.47 4.96 15.02
N SER A 284 -2.02 4.35 13.93
CA SER A 284 -0.64 4.45 13.41
C SER A 284 -0.21 5.86 12.97
N PHE A 285 1.06 6.18 13.25
CA PHE A 285 1.77 7.41 12.90
C PHE A 285 2.57 7.32 11.59
N PHE A 286 2.82 6.10 11.09
CA PHE A 286 3.77 5.85 10.00
C PHE A 286 3.47 6.67 8.73
N THR A 287 2.20 6.84 8.36
CA THR A 287 1.83 7.59 7.15
C THR A 287 2.20 9.07 7.25
N ALA A 288 2.13 9.67 8.44
CA ALA A 288 2.53 11.06 8.62
C ALA A 288 4.04 11.24 8.44
N GLU A 289 4.85 10.28 8.92
CA GLU A 289 6.29 10.28 8.66
C GLU A 289 6.61 10.16 7.17
N LEU A 290 5.88 9.29 6.45
CA LEU A 290 6.03 9.16 5.00
C LEU A 290 5.78 10.48 4.27
N VAL A 291 4.71 11.20 4.62
CA VAL A 291 4.44 12.53 4.03
C VAL A 291 5.57 13.50 4.36
N TYR A 292 5.97 13.56 5.63
CA TYR A 292 6.99 14.50 6.10
C TYR A 292 8.32 14.32 5.35
N TRP A 293 8.81 13.09 5.27
CA TRP A 293 10.07 12.75 4.61
C TRP A 293 10.00 12.84 3.09
N GLN A 294 8.87 12.46 2.47
CA GLN A 294 8.69 12.54 1.02
C GLN A 294 8.69 13.99 0.51
N VAL A 295 8.09 14.93 1.26
CA VAL A 295 8.09 16.36 0.91
C VAL A 295 9.44 17.02 1.24
N GLY A 296 10.20 16.44 2.17
CA GLY A 296 11.51 16.92 2.61
C GLY A 296 11.41 17.90 3.78
N PRO A 297 12.17 17.71 4.89
CA PRO A 297 12.14 18.57 6.08
C PRO A 297 12.30 20.07 5.79
N GLY A 298 13.25 20.40 4.90
CA GLY A 298 13.54 21.79 4.51
C GLY A 298 12.46 22.45 3.66
N SER A 299 11.56 21.65 3.08
CA SER A 299 10.46 22.16 2.27
C SER A 299 9.30 22.69 3.12
N TRP A 300 9.21 22.31 4.39
CA TRP A 300 8.11 22.72 5.28
C TRP A 300 8.31 24.09 5.91
N ALA A 301 9.53 24.64 5.90
CA ALA A 301 9.80 25.99 6.35
C ALA A 301 9.37 27.00 5.28
N ALA A 302 8.42 27.86 5.62
CA ALA A 302 8.08 29.08 4.90
C ALA A 302 8.40 30.28 5.78
#